data_AF-A0A316DMA8-F1
#
_entry.id   AF-A0A316DMA8-F1
#
_cell.length_a   1.000
_cell.length_b   1.000
_cell.length_c   1.000
_cell.angle_alpha   90.00
_cell.angle_beta   90.00
_cell.angle_gamma   90.00
#
_symmetry.space_group_name_H-M   'P 1'
#
loop_
_entity.id
_entity.type
_entity.pdbx_description
1 polymer ?
#
loop_
_entity_poly.entity_id
_entity_poly.type
_entity_poly.pdbx_seq_one_letter_code
_entity_poly.pdbx_strand_id
1 'polypeptide(L)'
;MRIKTLHIITILSIVLVSCSSNDDENDTGLLIYPSYGSEIDVTINGLLFDAMEPFISPNGSYLFFNNLNDGINTKLYYATKVNDSTFNYVGELTGANQTTSPHLDAVADMDDNGNFYWTSTRNYPSELNNLFHGTFNAGNISDIGRVQGDFNMNTPGWLIMDHGISLDGQHLYFNNARFDDMNCQDPCETTLGIAQKENASTFNTLPNSASILQNINNENYIYYAPCISSDNLEFYYTRYLKGSITSNTVFEICVAVRPNSSSNFSVPQVLFSEIISSLVEAPTLTVDKTIMYYHQKTTGSHKIMMRYRSSL
;
A
#
# COMPACT_ATOMS: atom_id res chain seq x y z
N MET A 1 45.92 -17.96 -73.61
CA MET A 1 46.45 -18.98 -72.67
C MET A 1 47.55 -18.33 -71.84
N ARG A 2 47.41 -18.35 -70.50
CA ARG A 2 48.36 -17.89 -69.47
C ARG A 2 48.74 -16.40 -69.48
N ILE A 3 48.07 -15.61 -68.64
CA ILE A 3 48.59 -14.35 -68.11
C ILE A 3 49.46 -14.70 -66.90
N LYS A 4 50.75 -14.37 -66.96
CA LYS A 4 51.69 -14.40 -65.82
C LYS A 4 51.85 -12.99 -65.27
N THR A 5 51.44 -12.86 -64.02
CA THR A 5 51.91 -12.04 -62.90
C THR A 5 53.01 -10.99 -63.16
N LEU A 6 52.77 -9.77 -62.66
CA LEU A 6 53.82 -8.93 -62.08
C LEU A 6 53.31 -8.27 -60.78
N HIS A 7 54.10 -8.38 -59.73
CA HIS A 7 53.84 -7.87 -58.39
C HIS A 7 54.12 -6.37 -58.28
N ILE A 8 53.23 -5.63 -57.61
CA ILE A 8 53.53 -4.32 -57.03
C ILE A 8 53.16 -4.39 -55.55
N ILE A 9 54.19 -4.30 -54.71
CA ILE A 9 54.08 -4.14 -53.26
C ILE A 9 53.67 -2.70 -53.00
N THR A 10 52.54 -2.50 -52.32
CA THR A 10 52.15 -1.19 -51.80
C THR A 10 51.96 -1.30 -50.29
N ILE A 11 52.74 -0.52 -49.56
CA ILE A 11 52.72 -0.38 -48.10
C ILE A 11 51.39 0.26 -47.70
N LEU A 12 50.59 -0.45 -46.89
CA LEU A 12 49.34 0.07 -46.34
C LEU A 12 49.56 0.44 -44.87
N SER A 13 49.54 1.75 -44.59
CA SER A 13 49.62 2.32 -43.26
C SER A 13 48.40 1.92 -42.43
N ILE A 14 48.66 1.33 -41.27
CA ILE A 14 47.65 0.99 -40.27
C ILE A 14 47.21 2.29 -39.58
N VAL A 15 45.98 2.72 -39.85
CA VAL A 15 45.30 3.76 -39.07
C VAL A 15 44.49 3.02 -37.99
N LEU A 16 44.96 3.09 -36.75
CA LEU A 16 44.17 2.68 -35.58
C LEU A 16 43.06 3.72 -35.37
N VAL A 17 41.86 3.40 -35.84
CA VAL A 17 40.65 4.12 -35.46
C VAL A 17 40.29 3.68 -34.05
N SER A 18 40.65 4.51 -33.07
CA SER A 18 40.12 4.43 -31.72
C SER A 18 38.65 4.84 -31.76
N CYS A 19 37.75 3.89 -31.97
CA CYS A 19 36.35 4.06 -31.64
C CYS A 19 36.24 4.11 -30.11
N SER A 20 36.19 5.34 -29.58
CA SER A 20 35.53 5.62 -28.31
C SER A 20 34.10 5.10 -28.44
N SER A 21 33.79 3.97 -27.79
CA SER A 21 32.39 3.71 -27.45
C SER A 21 31.98 4.89 -26.57
N ASN A 22 31.05 5.71 -27.08
CA ASN A 22 30.27 6.54 -26.18
C ASN A 22 29.43 5.55 -25.39
N ASP A 23 30.00 5.12 -24.27
CA ASP A 23 29.32 4.36 -23.24
C ASP A 23 28.10 5.19 -22.84
N ASP A 24 26.94 4.60 -23.11
CA ASP A 24 25.68 4.76 -22.40
C ASP A 24 25.58 6.04 -21.56
N GLU A 25 24.96 7.08 -22.15
CA GLU A 25 24.15 7.99 -21.34
C GLU A 25 23.16 7.10 -20.59
N ASN A 26 23.50 6.78 -19.35
CA ASN A 26 22.56 6.27 -18.36
C ASN A 26 21.37 7.22 -18.41
N ASP A 27 20.29 6.78 -19.04
CA ASP A 27 18.95 7.31 -18.86
C ASP A 27 18.57 7.05 -17.40
N THR A 28 19.17 7.81 -16.47
CA THR A 28 18.62 8.01 -15.14
C THR A 28 17.39 8.87 -15.33
N GLY A 29 16.35 8.29 -15.92
CA GLY A 29 15.05 8.91 -16.10
C GLY A 29 14.68 9.57 -14.79
N LEU A 30 14.49 10.90 -14.83
CA LEU A 30 14.22 11.69 -13.65
C LEU A 30 13.02 11.08 -12.92
N LEU A 31 13.20 10.67 -11.66
CA LEU A 31 12.09 10.17 -10.86
C LEU A 31 11.11 11.32 -10.59
N ILE A 32 9.89 11.17 -11.09
CA ILE A 32 8.82 12.15 -10.91
C ILE A 32 7.96 11.71 -9.74
N TYR A 33 7.96 12.50 -8.68
CA TYR A 33 7.04 12.31 -7.57
C TYR A 33 5.68 12.95 -7.88
N PRO A 34 4.57 12.30 -7.50
CA PRO A 34 3.25 12.90 -7.63
C PRO A 34 3.13 14.12 -6.71
N SER A 35 2.28 15.06 -7.13
CA SER A 35 1.77 16.11 -6.25
C SER A 35 0.25 16.10 -6.29
N TYR A 36 -0.36 16.63 -5.23
CA TYR A 36 -1.81 16.60 -5.03
C TYR A 36 -2.31 18.01 -4.71
N GLY A 37 -3.51 18.32 -5.20
CA GLY A 37 -4.16 19.59 -5.00
C GLY A 37 -4.77 19.76 -3.60
N SER A 38 -5.71 20.69 -3.50
CA SER A 38 -6.45 20.97 -2.27
C SER A 38 -7.25 19.76 -1.79
N GLU A 39 -7.38 19.67 -0.47
CA GLU A 39 -8.22 18.68 0.22
C GLU A 39 -9.70 18.93 -0.06
N ILE A 40 -10.45 17.84 -0.20
CA ILE A 40 -11.90 17.86 -0.41
C ILE A 40 -12.53 16.82 0.54
N ASP A 41 -13.50 17.24 1.34
CA ASP A 41 -14.29 16.34 2.17
C ASP A 41 -15.04 15.32 1.29
N VAL A 42 -14.96 14.04 1.66
CA VAL A 42 -15.81 13.01 1.07
C VAL A 42 -17.10 12.89 1.88
N THR A 43 -18.23 13.10 1.21
CA THR A 43 -19.56 12.94 1.81
C THR A 43 -20.05 11.51 1.61
N ILE A 44 -20.35 10.81 2.70
CA ILE A 44 -21.05 9.52 2.66
C ILE A 44 -22.49 9.73 3.13
N ASN A 45 -23.42 9.85 2.19
CA ASN A 45 -24.84 10.09 2.48
C ASN A 45 -25.41 8.97 3.34
N GLY A 46 -26.07 9.33 4.44
CA GLY A 46 -26.69 8.39 5.37
C GLY A 46 -25.75 7.80 6.42
N LEU A 47 -24.46 8.14 6.40
CA LEU A 47 -23.52 7.73 7.45
C LEU A 47 -23.71 8.61 8.71
N LEU A 48 -23.79 7.97 9.88
CA LEU A 48 -24.04 8.62 11.17
C LEU A 48 -22.91 8.39 12.20
N PHE A 49 -21.82 7.78 11.77
CA PHE A 49 -20.67 7.42 12.58
C PHE A 49 -19.38 7.66 11.79
N ASP A 50 -18.24 7.42 12.42
CA ASP A 50 -16.92 7.66 11.84
C ASP A 50 -16.62 6.76 10.63
N ALA A 51 -15.75 7.23 9.74
CA ALA A 51 -15.19 6.45 8.65
C ALA A 51 -13.67 6.60 8.63
N MET A 52 -12.98 5.47 8.73
CA MET A 52 -11.53 5.35 8.78
C MET A 52 -11.03 4.43 7.66
N GLU A 53 -9.71 4.45 7.46
CA GLU A 53 -8.93 3.54 6.61
C GLU A 53 -9.62 3.15 5.29
N PRO A 54 -9.84 4.14 4.40
CA PRO A 54 -10.61 3.93 3.19
C PRO A 54 -9.87 3.03 2.21
N PHE A 55 -10.63 2.26 1.45
CA PHE A 55 -10.17 1.58 0.25
C PHE A 55 -11.17 1.79 -0.90
N ILE A 56 -10.69 2.30 -2.03
CA ILE A 56 -11.50 2.47 -3.25
C ILE A 56 -11.33 1.24 -4.15
N SER A 57 -12.43 0.55 -4.44
CA SER A 57 -12.41 -0.62 -5.34
C SER A 57 -11.77 -0.30 -6.71
N PRO A 58 -11.14 -1.28 -7.39
CA PRO A 58 -10.53 -1.06 -8.70
C PRO A 58 -11.47 -0.49 -9.78
N ASN A 59 -12.76 -0.87 -9.74
CA ASN A 59 -13.76 -0.33 -10.67
C ASN A 59 -14.32 1.04 -10.23
N GLY A 60 -13.81 1.61 -9.13
CA GLY A 60 -14.21 2.88 -8.55
C GLY A 60 -15.64 2.94 -8.00
N SER A 61 -16.38 1.83 -7.98
CA SER A 61 -17.82 1.84 -7.66
C SER A 61 -18.11 1.72 -6.17
N TYR A 62 -17.18 1.18 -5.40
CA TYR A 62 -17.30 0.93 -3.96
C TYR A 62 -16.18 1.61 -3.18
N LEU A 63 -16.55 2.30 -2.09
CA LEU A 63 -15.64 2.77 -1.05
C LEU A 63 -15.86 1.91 0.18
N PHE A 64 -14.82 1.20 0.61
CA PHE A 64 -14.78 0.40 1.83
C PHE A 64 -14.10 1.20 2.93
N PHE A 65 -14.52 0.99 4.18
CA PHE A 65 -13.98 1.70 5.34
C PHE A 65 -14.36 0.97 6.63
N ASN A 66 -13.58 1.14 7.69
CA ASN A 66 -13.97 0.76 9.05
C ASN A 66 -14.58 1.96 9.79
N ASN A 67 -15.34 1.69 10.85
CA ASN A 67 -15.95 2.74 11.68
C ASN A 67 -14.94 3.40 12.63
N LEU A 68 -14.20 2.62 13.41
CA LEU A 68 -13.29 3.09 14.46
C LEU A 68 -12.25 2.00 14.75
N ASN A 69 -11.02 2.37 15.11
CA ASN A 69 -10.01 1.44 15.63
C ASN A 69 -9.98 1.42 17.17
N ASP A 70 -11.08 0.98 17.80
CA ASP A 70 -11.18 0.84 19.26
C ASP A 70 -10.80 -0.57 19.75
N GLY A 71 -10.59 -1.52 18.84
CA GLY A 71 -10.27 -2.91 19.13
C GLY A 71 -11.42 -3.72 19.75
N ILE A 72 -12.63 -3.17 19.79
CA ILE A 72 -13.81 -3.79 20.42
C ILE A 72 -14.99 -3.87 19.45
N ASN A 73 -15.24 -2.81 18.68
CA ASN A 73 -16.40 -2.66 17.79
C ASN A 73 -15.99 -2.24 16.37
N THR A 74 -14.73 -2.46 15.99
CA THR A 74 -14.21 -2.17 14.66
C THR A 74 -14.82 -3.16 13.66
N LYS A 75 -15.54 -2.62 12.69
CA LYS A 75 -16.22 -3.35 11.62
C LYS A 75 -15.99 -2.68 10.28
N LEU A 76 -16.00 -3.47 9.22
CA LEU A 76 -15.98 -2.99 7.84
C LEU A 76 -17.38 -2.69 7.30
N TYR A 77 -17.44 -1.61 6.55
CA TYR A 77 -18.62 -1.09 5.87
C TYR A 77 -18.28 -0.78 4.41
N TYR A 78 -19.32 -0.51 3.62
CA TYR A 78 -19.15 -0.02 2.26
C TYR A 78 -20.21 1.01 1.87
N ALA A 79 -19.81 1.85 0.93
CA ALA A 79 -20.64 2.85 0.28
C ALA A 79 -20.49 2.75 -1.25
N THR A 80 -21.50 3.19 -1.99
CA THR A 80 -21.49 3.18 -3.47
C THR A 80 -21.28 4.56 -4.04
N LYS A 81 -20.48 4.67 -5.10
CA LYS A 81 -20.09 5.96 -5.68
C LYS A 81 -21.27 6.68 -6.32
N VAL A 82 -21.40 7.97 -6.01
CA VAL A 82 -22.27 8.93 -6.73
C VAL A 82 -21.42 9.79 -7.64
N ASN A 83 -20.33 10.32 -7.10
CA ASN A 83 -19.25 11.03 -7.81
C ASN A 83 -17.96 10.90 -6.99
N ASP A 84 -16.88 11.56 -7.41
CA ASP A 84 -15.57 11.42 -6.78
C ASP A 84 -15.56 11.75 -5.27
N SER A 85 -16.30 12.76 -4.83
CA SER A 85 -16.36 13.17 -3.42
C SER A 85 -17.66 12.80 -2.71
N THR A 86 -18.54 12.02 -3.34
CA THR A 86 -19.85 11.67 -2.78
C THR A 86 -20.16 10.19 -2.99
N PHE A 87 -20.51 9.51 -1.90
CA PHE A 87 -20.93 8.12 -1.86
C PHE A 87 -22.25 7.98 -1.11
N ASN A 88 -23.00 6.91 -1.37
CA ASN A 88 -24.19 6.54 -0.59
C ASN A 88 -23.83 5.37 0.32
N TYR A 89 -24.00 5.55 1.64
CA TYR A 89 -23.85 4.48 2.61
C TYR A 89 -24.78 3.30 2.26
N VAL A 90 -24.24 2.09 2.29
CA VAL A 90 -25.05 0.88 2.05
C VAL A 90 -25.18 0.05 3.32
N GLY A 91 -24.06 -0.30 3.97
CA GLY A 91 -24.11 -1.13 5.17
C GLY A 91 -22.78 -1.78 5.56
N GLU A 92 -22.86 -2.67 6.54
CA GLU A 92 -21.77 -3.57 6.93
C GLU A 92 -21.40 -4.54 5.79
N LEU A 93 -20.12 -4.88 5.69
CA LEU A 93 -19.66 -5.98 4.83
C LEU A 93 -20.00 -7.33 5.48
N THR A 94 -20.92 -8.06 4.85
CA THR A 94 -21.32 -9.39 5.32
C THR A 94 -20.20 -10.40 5.05
N GLY A 95 -19.94 -11.30 5.99
CA GLY A 95 -18.88 -12.33 5.90
C GLY A 95 -17.52 -11.86 6.46
N ALA A 96 -17.12 -10.62 6.18
CA ALA A 96 -15.87 -10.05 6.71
C ALA A 96 -15.95 -9.82 8.23
N ASN A 97 -17.03 -9.17 8.68
CA ASN A 97 -17.20 -8.81 10.08
C ASN A 97 -17.44 -10.02 10.99
N GLN A 98 -16.73 -10.06 12.11
CA GLN A 98 -16.93 -11.00 13.20
C GLN A 98 -18.32 -10.81 13.82
N THR A 99 -18.96 -11.92 14.20
CA THR A 99 -20.27 -11.90 14.87
C THR A 99 -20.14 -11.95 16.40
N THR A 100 -18.94 -12.13 16.92
CA THR A 100 -18.63 -12.24 18.36
C THR A 100 -17.58 -11.21 18.75
N SER A 101 -17.85 -10.42 19.80
CA SER A 101 -16.90 -9.45 20.32
C SER A 101 -15.71 -10.13 21.03
N PRO A 102 -14.52 -9.49 21.09
CA PRO A 102 -14.19 -8.19 20.49
C PRO A 102 -14.12 -8.26 18.96
N HIS A 103 -14.67 -7.24 18.30
CA HIS A 103 -14.61 -7.06 16.85
C HIS A 103 -13.41 -6.17 16.52
N LEU A 104 -12.43 -6.76 15.85
CA LEU A 104 -11.42 -6.00 15.14
C LEU A 104 -11.33 -6.55 13.72
N ASP A 105 -12.16 -5.98 12.84
CA ASP A 105 -12.18 -6.28 11.40
C ASP A 105 -11.83 -4.99 10.66
N ALA A 106 -10.60 -4.94 10.17
CA ALA A 106 -9.99 -3.77 9.55
C ALA A 106 -9.09 -4.23 8.38
N VAL A 107 -8.15 -3.39 8.01
CA VAL A 107 -8.12 -2.70 6.72
C VAL A 107 -8.55 -3.51 5.49
N ALA A 108 -9.45 -2.96 4.69
CA ALA A 108 -9.92 -3.57 3.45
C ALA A 108 -8.95 -3.34 2.29
N ASP A 109 -8.83 -4.32 1.38
CA ASP A 109 -8.19 -4.17 0.07
C ASP A 109 -8.77 -5.17 -0.94
N MET A 110 -8.60 -4.96 -2.24
CA MET A 110 -9.14 -5.82 -3.30
C MET A 110 -8.35 -5.72 -4.62
N ASP A 111 -8.08 -6.87 -5.24
CA ASP A 111 -7.50 -6.92 -6.59
C ASP A 111 -8.57 -6.76 -7.71
N ASP A 112 -8.13 -6.66 -8.97
CA ASP A 112 -9.01 -6.43 -10.12
C ASP A 112 -9.99 -7.59 -10.42
N ASN A 113 -9.72 -8.77 -9.87
CA ASN A 113 -10.57 -9.95 -10.00
C ASN A 113 -11.61 -10.05 -8.87
N GLY A 114 -11.65 -9.08 -7.96
CA GLY A 114 -12.58 -9.07 -6.83
C GLY A 114 -12.16 -10.00 -5.68
N ASN A 115 -10.90 -10.46 -5.64
CA ASN A 115 -10.38 -11.10 -4.44
C ASN A 115 -10.16 -10.01 -3.40
N PHE A 116 -10.88 -10.12 -2.30
CA PHE A 116 -10.93 -9.15 -1.21
C PHE A 116 -10.08 -9.64 -0.05
N TYR A 117 -9.34 -8.74 0.57
CA TYR A 117 -8.41 -9.02 1.67
C TYR A 117 -8.71 -8.08 2.84
N TRP A 118 -8.68 -8.61 4.07
CA TRP A 118 -8.90 -7.80 5.26
C TRP A 118 -8.16 -8.35 6.48
N THR A 119 -7.75 -7.48 7.39
CA THR A 119 -7.23 -7.89 8.69
C THR A 119 -8.37 -8.18 9.66
N SER A 120 -8.24 -9.24 10.45
CA SER A 120 -9.21 -9.59 11.47
C SER A 120 -8.56 -10.30 12.65
N THR A 121 -8.86 -9.87 13.87
CA THR A 121 -8.38 -10.56 15.09
C THR A 121 -9.16 -11.82 15.42
N ARG A 122 -10.03 -12.28 14.51
CA ARG A 122 -10.81 -13.52 14.67
C ARG A 122 -9.93 -14.69 15.09
N ASN A 123 -10.24 -15.23 16.26
CA ASN A 123 -9.54 -16.34 16.93
C ASN A 123 -8.08 -16.05 17.35
N TYR A 124 -7.63 -14.79 17.33
CA TYR A 124 -6.34 -14.42 17.89
C TYR A 124 -6.40 -14.44 19.43
N PRO A 125 -5.37 -14.91 20.16
CA PRO A 125 -4.07 -15.40 19.68
C PRO A 125 -4.01 -16.92 19.45
N SER A 126 -5.15 -17.63 19.42
CA SER A 126 -5.16 -19.07 19.16
C SER A 126 -4.69 -19.39 17.73
N GLU A 127 -5.00 -18.50 16.80
CA GLU A 127 -4.52 -18.48 15.42
C GLU A 127 -3.81 -17.15 15.15
N LEU A 128 -2.52 -17.19 14.79
CA LEU A 128 -1.69 -15.99 14.69
C LEU A 128 -1.76 -15.29 13.32
N ASN A 129 -2.17 -16.01 12.27
CA ASN A 129 -2.33 -15.43 10.92
C ASN A 129 -3.61 -14.61 10.84
N ASN A 130 -3.54 -13.29 11.00
CA ASN A 130 -4.73 -12.43 11.12
C ASN A 130 -5.17 -11.77 9.79
N LEU A 131 -4.50 -12.05 8.67
CA LEU A 131 -4.94 -11.62 7.34
C LEU A 131 -5.91 -12.64 6.72
N PHE A 132 -7.04 -12.16 6.22
CA PHE A 132 -8.07 -12.96 5.56
C PHE A 132 -8.23 -12.59 4.10
N HIS A 133 -8.79 -13.51 3.33
CA HIS A 133 -9.20 -13.30 1.96
C HIS A 133 -10.56 -13.93 1.68
N GLY A 134 -11.19 -13.49 0.59
CA GLY A 134 -12.43 -14.05 0.05
C GLY A 134 -12.82 -13.38 -1.26
N THR A 135 -14.00 -13.68 -1.77
CA THR A 135 -14.52 -13.08 -3.01
C THR A 135 -15.59 -12.05 -2.67
N PHE A 136 -15.38 -10.80 -3.07
CA PHE A 136 -16.38 -9.74 -2.90
C PHE A 136 -17.45 -9.81 -3.99
N ASN A 137 -18.71 -9.73 -3.57
CA ASN A 137 -19.83 -9.53 -4.46
C ASN A 137 -20.90 -8.68 -3.77
N ALA A 138 -21.05 -7.43 -4.20
CA ALA A 138 -22.12 -6.51 -3.81
C ALA A 138 -22.41 -6.46 -2.29
N GLY A 139 -21.35 -6.29 -1.48
CA GLY A 139 -21.46 -6.15 -0.03
C GLY A 139 -21.32 -7.46 0.76
N ASN A 140 -21.19 -8.59 0.08
CA ASN A 140 -20.95 -9.89 0.71
C ASN A 140 -19.58 -10.44 0.34
N ILE A 141 -18.83 -10.93 1.32
CA ILE A 141 -17.61 -11.71 1.14
C ILE A 141 -17.94 -13.19 1.28
N SER A 142 -17.51 -13.99 0.30
CA SER A 142 -17.67 -15.45 0.26
C SER A 142 -16.31 -16.14 0.14
N ASP A 143 -16.28 -17.47 0.22
CA ASP A 143 -15.06 -18.29 0.09
C ASP A 143 -13.92 -17.83 1.02
N ILE A 144 -14.30 -17.56 2.27
CA ILE A 144 -13.46 -16.93 3.27
C ILE A 144 -12.37 -17.89 3.76
N GLY A 145 -11.12 -17.44 3.68
CA GLY A 145 -9.95 -18.13 4.20
C GLY A 145 -8.97 -17.16 4.85
N ARG A 146 -7.97 -17.72 5.56
CA ARG A 146 -6.80 -16.95 6.01
C ARG A 146 -5.77 -16.93 4.90
N VAL A 147 -5.10 -15.80 4.72
CA VAL A 147 -3.92 -15.72 3.86
C VAL A 147 -2.76 -16.37 4.61
N GLN A 148 -2.23 -17.44 4.03
CA GLN A 148 -1.10 -18.20 4.52
C GLN A 148 0.19 -17.70 3.87
N GLY A 149 1.32 -18.01 4.49
CA GLY A 149 2.61 -17.58 3.97
C GLY A 149 3.68 -17.42 5.03
N ASP A 150 4.92 -17.32 4.59
CA ASP A 150 6.07 -17.02 5.45
C ASP A 150 6.18 -15.53 5.85
N PHE A 151 5.30 -14.67 5.32
CA PHE A 151 5.26 -13.24 5.67
C PHE A 151 4.67 -12.98 7.07
N ASN A 152 3.90 -13.93 7.61
CA ASN A 152 3.39 -13.85 8.97
C ASN A 152 4.51 -14.19 9.96
N MET A 153 4.76 -13.30 10.93
CA MET A 153 5.78 -13.53 11.97
C MET A 153 5.47 -14.72 12.89
N ASN A 154 4.21 -15.15 12.96
CA ASN A 154 3.75 -16.31 13.74
C ASN A 154 4.26 -16.32 15.20
N THR A 155 4.36 -15.14 15.80
CA THR A 155 4.83 -14.93 17.16
C THR A 155 3.79 -14.12 17.92
N PRO A 156 3.32 -14.54 19.10
CA PRO A 156 2.36 -13.77 19.88
C PRO A 156 2.83 -12.32 20.09
N GLY A 157 1.91 -11.38 19.90
CA GLY A 157 2.18 -9.94 19.91
C GLY A 157 2.53 -9.36 18.53
N TRP A 158 2.85 -10.20 17.54
CA TRP A 158 3.00 -9.78 16.16
C TRP A 158 1.76 -10.11 15.35
N LEU A 159 1.31 -9.12 14.57
CA LEU A 159 0.19 -9.26 13.65
C LEU A 159 0.40 -8.43 12.39
N ILE A 160 -0.29 -8.79 11.33
CA ILE A 160 -0.42 -7.96 10.14
C ILE A 160 -1.36 -6.81 10.50
N MET A 161 -0.81 -5.62 10.73
CA MET A 161 -1.61 -4.46 11.11
C MET A 161 -2.39 -3.95 9.89
N ASP A 162 -1.66 -3.81 8.78
CA ASP A 162 -2.17 -3.39 7.48
C ASP A 162 -1.56 -4.21 6.36
N HIS A 163 -2.19 -4.11 5.19
CA HIS A 163 -1.70 -4.66 3.94
C HIS A 163 -2.12 -3.81 2.73
N GLY A 164 -1.46 -4.11 1.61
CA GLY A 164 -1.77 -3.64 0.27
C GLY A 164 -1.69 -4.81 -0.71
N ILE A 165 -2.59 -4.94 -1.67
CA ILE A 165 -2.50 -5.92 -2.77
C ILE A 165 -2.25 -5.19 -4.09
N SER A 166 -1.36 -5.72 -4.93
CA SER A 166 -1.21 -5.22 -6.30
C SER A 166 -2.49 -5.43 -7.10
N LEU A 167 -2.75 -4.55 -8.08
CA LEU A 167 -3.98 -4.59 -8.87
C LEU A 167 -4.21 -5.95 -9.55
N ASP A 168 -3.14 -6.62 -9.98
CA ASP A 168 -3.16 -7.95 -10.60
C ASP A 168 -3.24 -9.12 -9.58
N GLY A 169 -3.30 -8.81 -8.30
CA GLY A 169 -3.36 -9.76 -7.19
C GLY A 169 -2.09 -10.58 -6.97
N GLN A 170 -0.96 -10.25 -7.62
CA GLN A 170 0.25 -11.08 -7.57
C GLN A 170 1.19 -10.76 -6.40
N HIS A 171 1.11 -9.55 -5.83
CA HIS A 171 1.99 -9.12 -4.75
C HIS A 171 1.19 -8.58 -3.57
N LEU A 172 1.49 -9.11 -2.39
CA LEU A 172 1.02 -8.63 -1.10
C LEU A 172 2.11 -7.77 -0.47
N TYR A 173 1.78 -6.51 -0.20
CA TYR A 173 2.57 -5.59 0.58
C TYR A 173 2.07 -5.65 2.02
N PHE A 174 2.80 -6.32 2.90
CA PHE A 174 2.35 -6.57 4.27
C PHE A 174 3.04 -5.65 5.27
N ASN A 175 2.33 -5.27 6.33
CA ASN A 175 2.89 -4.57 7.48
C ASN A 175 2.79 -5.43 8.73
N ASN A 176 3.92 -6.03 9.15
CA ASN A 176 3.98 -6.67 10.47
C ASN A 176 4.20 -5.60 11.53
N ALA A 177 3.37 -5.61 12.58
CA ALA A 177 3.50 -4.73 13.72
C ALA A 177 3.60 -5.56 15.01
N ARG A 178 4.49 -5.15 15.92
CA ARG A 178 4.57 -5.71 17.27
C ARG A 178 3.82 -4.85 18.25
N PHE A 179 2.91 -5.46 18.98
CA PHE A 179 2.20 -4.88 20.12
C PHE A 179 2.68 -5.52 21.41
N ASP A 180 2.86 -4.70 22.44
CA ASP A 180 3.36 -5.13 23.74
C ASP A 180 2.90 -4.14 24.81
N ASP A 181 1.75 -4.43 25.41
CA ASP A 181 1.07 -3.57 26.39
C ASP A 181 1.94 -3.21 27.61
N MET A 182 3.04 -3.94 27.85
CA MET A 182 3.97 -3.62 28.94
C MET A 182 5.01 -2.58 28.56
N ASN A 183 5.37 -2.48 27.28
CA ASN A 183 6.52 -1.70 26.81
C ASN A 183 6.14 -0.56 25.85
N CYS A 184 4.95 -0.61 25.23
CA CYS A 184 4.44 0.42 24.33
C CYS A 184 2.92 0.55 24.43
N GLN A 185 2.40 1.74 24.15
CA GLN A 185 0.94 2.02 24.11
C GLN A 185 0.34 1.75 22.72
N ASP A 186 1.15 1.89 21.68
CA ASP A 186 0.84 1.73 20.25
C ASP A 186 1.86 0.73 19.65
N PRO A 187 1.92 0.47 18.34
CA PRO A 187 2.93 -0.43 17.77
C PRO A 187 4.34 -0.08 18.26
N CYS A 188 5.00 -1.05 18.90
CA CYS A 188 6.39 -0.92 19.35
C CYS A 188 7.34 -0.79 18.18
N GLU A 189 7.07 -1.51 17.10
CA GLU A 189 7.82 -1.49 15.86
C GLU A 189 6.99 -2.09 14.74
N THR A 190 7.33 -1.70 13.52
CA THR A 190 6.71 -2.19 12.29
C THR A 190 7.78 -2.63 11.30
N THR A 191 7.41 -3.50 10.37
CA THR A 191 8.24 -3.90 9.23
C THR A 191 7.35 -4.13 8.02
N LEU A 192 7.63 -3.43 6.93
CA LEU A 192 6.99 -3.63 5.64
C LEU A 192 7.77 -4.66 4.84
N GLY A 193 7.03 -5.51 4.14
CA GLY A 193 7.60 -6.47 3.21
C GLY A 193 6.70 -6.66 1.99
N ILE A 194 7.25 -7.35 0.99
CA ILE A 194 6.55 -7.76 -0.21
C ILE A 194 6.58 -9.28 -0.29
N ALA A 195 5.43 -9.89 -0.45
CA ALA A 195 5.26 -11.31 -0.71
C ALA A 195 4.62 -11.53 -2.08
N GLN A 196 5.03 -12.59 -2.77
CA GLN A 196 4.49 -12.99 -4.05
C GLN A 196 3.49 -14.12 -3.87
N LYS A 197 2.40 -14.07 -4.63
CA LYS A 197 1.38 -15.10 -4.67
C LYS A 197 1.96 -16.42 -5.19
N GLU A 198 1.85 -17.47 -4.39
CA GLU A 198 2.13 -18.84 -4.79
C GLU A 198 0.86 -19.51 -5.32
N ASN A 199 -0.27 -19.28 -4.64
CA ASN A 199 -1.58 -19.77 -5.01
C ASN A 199 -2.69 -18.87 -4.43
N ALA A 200 -3.96 -19.25 -4.58
CA ALA A 200 -5.11 -18.43 -4.17
C ALA A 200 -5.08 -17.98 -2.69
N SER A 201 -4.50 -18.77 -1.79
CA SER A 201 -4.48 -18.52 -0.34
C SER A 201 -3.08 -18.33 0.23
N THR A 202 -2.02 -18.43 -0.57
CA THR A 202 -0.64 -18.44 -0.08
C THR A 202 0.23 -17.41 -0.79
N PHE A 203 0.92 -16.59 0.00
CA PHE A 203 1.92 -15.63 -0.46
C PHE A 203 3.23 -15.87 0.29
N ASN A 204 4.37 -15.88 -0.40
CA ASN A 204 5.67 -16.01 0.24
C ASN A 204 6.54 -14.77 -0.04
N THR A 205 7.26 -14.35 0.98
CA THR A 205 8.09 -13.16 1.03
C THR A 205 9.12 -13.23 -0.09
N LEU A 206 9.22 -12.16 -0.88
CA LEU A 206 10.23 -12.05 -1.91
C LEU A 206 11.63 -12.07 -1.24
N PRO A 207 12.59 -12.88 -1.75
CA PRO A 207 13.93 -12.91 -1.20
C PRO A 207 14.64 -11.54 -1.18
N ASN A 208 14.28 -10.65 -2.10
CA ASN A 208 14.80 -9.28 -2.19
C ASN A 208 13.87 -8.21 -1.61
N SER A 209 12.79 -8.59 -0.90
CA SER A 209 11.81 -7.69 -0.26
C SER A 209 12.50 -6.56 0.54
N ALA A 210 13.45 -6.93 1.41
CA ALA A 210 14.19 -5.97 2.22
C ALA A 210 15.00 -4.97 1.39
N SER A 211 15.57 -5.38 0.25
CA SER A 211 16.31 -4.47 -0.63
C SER A 211 15.37 -3.53 -1.38
N ILE A 212 14.23 -4.04 -1.86
CA ILE A 212 13.23 -3.22 -2.56
C ILE A 212 12.72 -2.09 -1.66
N LEU A 213 12.51 -2.38 -0.37
CA LEU A 213 11.94 -1.46 0.62
C LEU A 213 12.99 -0.78 1.53
N GLN A 214 14.29 -0.88 1.21
CA GLN A 214 15.37 -0.41 2.09
C GLN A 214 15.30 1.08 2.45
N ASN A 215 14.72 1.90 1.58
CA ASN A 215 14.56 3.35 1.79
C ASN A 215 13.28 3.70 2.58
N ILE A 216 12.37 2.74 2.73
CA ILE A 216 11.07 2.89 3.40
C ILE A 216 11.16 2.36 4.84
N ASN A 217 11.76 1.17 5.01
CA ASN A 217 11.95 0.54 6.32
C ASN A 217 13.01 1.31 7.12
N ASN A 218 12.56 2.24 7.96
CA ASN A 218 13.41 3.09 8.79
C ASN A 218 13.07 2.89 10.27
N GLU A 219 14.04 2.42 11.06
CA GLU A 219 13.88 2.09 12.48
C GLU A 219 13.45 3.27 13.38
N ASN A 220 13.65 4.50 12.92
CA ASN A 220 13.23 5.71 13.63
C ASN A 220 11.72 6.00 13.52
N TYR A 221 11.01 5.29 12.64
CA TYR A 221 9.61 5.53 12.37
C TYR A 221 8.79 4.27 12.66
N ILE A 222 7.54 4.49 13.05
CA ILE A 222 6.47 3.53 12.83
C ILE A 222 5.86 3.87 11.48
N TYR A 223 5.64 2.85 10.65
CA TYR A 223 5.16 3.01 9.27
C TYR A 223 4.25 1.85 8.89
N TYR A 224 3.16 2.15 8.17
CA TYR A 224 2.01 1.28 8.02
C TYR A 224 1.07 1.75 6.88
N ALA A 225 -0.08 1.10 6.72
CA ALA A 225 -1.07 1.32 5.67
C ALA A 225 -0.47 1.43 4.25
N PRO A 226 0.20 0.37 3.75
CA PRO A 226 0.82 0.40 2.43
C PRO A 226 -0.24 0.41 1.32
N CYS A 227 -0.05 1.27 0.32
CA CYS A 227 -0.86 1.32 -0.90
C CYS A 227 0.07 1.38 -2.12
N ILE A 228 -0.05 0.39 -2.99
CA ILE A 228 0.71 0.31 -4.24
C ILE A 228 -0.15 0.84 -5.40
N SER A 229 0.43 1.64 -6.29
CA SER A 229 -0.25 2.09 -7.50
C SER A 229 -0.54 0.94 -8.47
N SER A 230 -1.52 1.15 -9.36
CA SER A 230 -1.94 0.16 -10.37
C SER A 230 -0.84 -0.34 -11.30
N ASP A 231 0.19 0.48 -11.56
CA ASP A 231 1.37 0.15 -12.35
C ASP A 231 2.56 -0.37 -11.51
N ASN A 232 2.36 -0.48 -10.20
CA ASN A 232 3.36 -0.87 -9.21
C ASN A 232 4.58 0.07 -9.12
N LEU A 233 4.46 1.33 -9.55
CA LEU A 233 5.60 2.28 -9.60
C LEU A 233 5.61 3.30 -8.47
N GLU A 234 4.51 3.49 -7.77
CA GLU A 234 4.37 4.45 -6.67
C GLU A 234 3.86 3.70 -5.43
N PHE A 235 4.62 3.77 -4.35
CA PHE A 235 4.30 3.12 -3.07
C PHE A 235 4.03 4.17 -2.01
N TYR A 236 2.78 4.21 -1.57
CA TYR A 236 2.26 5.12 -0.57
C TYR A 236 2.14 4.42 0.77
N TYR A 237 2.33 5.17 1.85
CA TYR A 237 2.20 4.64 3.20
C TYR A 237 2.09 5.78 4.22
N THR A 238 1.64 5.46 5.42
CA THR A 238 1.65 6.39 6.56
C THR A 238 2.85 6.13 7.46
N ARG A 239 3.41 7.17 8.06
CA ARG A 239 4.42 7.04 9.13
C ARG A 239 4.32 8.12 10.20
N TYR A 240 4.91 7.86 11.36
CA TYR A 240 5.20 8.85 12.39
C TYR A 240 6.51 8.51 13.11
N LEU A 241 7.14 9.49 13.75
CA LEU A 241 8.39 9.29 14.49
C LEU A 241 8.14 8.35 15.68
N LYS A 242 8.90 7.26 15.77
CA LYS A 242 8.79 6.25 16.84
C LYS A 242 9.08 6.88 18.20
N GLY A 243 8.25 6.56 19.18
CA GLY A 243 8.32 7.07 20.54
C GLY A 243 6.95 7.25 21.16
N SER A 244 6.88 7.90 22.32
CA SER A 244 5.60 8.23 22.95
C SER A 244 4.79 9.18 22.07
N ILE A 245 3.53 8.83 21.83
CA ILE A 245 2.60 9.70 21.13
C ILE A 245 2.21 10.88 22.05
N THR A 246 2.32 12.09 21.52
CA THR A 246 1.98 13.35 22.20
C THR A 246 1.04 14.16 21.33
N SER A 247 0.49 15.25 21.86
CA SER A 247 -0.32 16.20 21.07
C SER A 247 0.44 16.82 19.88
N ASN A 248 1.77 16.75 19.87
CA ASN A 248 2.63 17.29 18.83
C ASN A 248 3.17 16.22 17.87
N THR A 249 2.80 14.95 18.06
CA THR A 249 3.24 13.87 17.16
C THR A 249 2.67 14.12 15.77
N VAL A 250 3.53 14.11 14.77
CA VAL A 250 3.21 14.34 13.36
C VAL A 250 3.08 13.00 12.64
N PHE A 251 1.98 12.86 11.92
CA PHE A 251 1.67 11.76 11.02
C PHE A 251 1.83 12.25 9.59
N GLU A 252 2.47 11.43 8.77
CA GLU A 252 2.83 11.78 7.40
C GLU A 252 2.31 10.73 6.43
N ILE A 253 1.64 11.15 5.36
CA ILE A 253 1.43 10.32 4.17
C ILE A 253 2.63 10.54 3.26
N CYS A 254 3.32 9.46 2.93
CA CYS A 254 4.53 9.44 2.12
C CYS A 254 4.30 8.73 0.79
N VAL A 255 5.15 9.01 -0.19
CA VAL A 255 5.25 8.25 -1.44
C VAL A 255 6.71 8.00 -1.80
N ALA A 256 7.03 6.76 -2.15
CA ALA A 256 8.28 6.40 -2.80
C ALA A 256 8.00 5.93 -4.23
N VAL A 257 8.88 6.26 -5.16
CA VAL A 257 8.68 5.96 -6.59
C VAL A 257 9.82 5.10 -7.13
N ARG A 258 9.57 4.40 -8.23
CA ARG A 258 10.59 3.64 -8.95
C ARG A 258 10.34 3.68 -10.46
N PRO A 259 11.39 3.54 -11.29
CA PRO A 259 11.23 3.65 -12.74
C PRO A 259 10.63 2.39 -13.37
N ASN A 260 10.70 1.24 -12.70
CA ASN A 260 10.09 -0.02 -13.12
C ASN A 260 9.90 -0.96 -11.92
N SER A 261 9.14 -2.05 -12.11
CA SER A 261 8.78 -3.01 -11.06
C SER A 261 9.95 -3.84 -10.49
N SER A 262 11.10 -3.87 -11.17
CA SER A 262 12.31 -4.57 -10.71
C SER A 262 13.28 -3.68 -9.94
N SER A 263 13.09 -2.35 -9.97
CA SER A 263 13.90 -1.40 -9.23
C SER A 263 13.47 -1.31 -7.76
N ASN A 264 14.43 -0.93 -6.90
CA ASN A 264 14.14 -0.54 -5.52
C ASN A 264 13.34 0.76 -5.50
N PHE A 265 12.50 0.94 -4.48
CA PHE A 265 11.83 2.22 -4.27
C PHE A 265 12.83 3.30 -3.85
N SER A 266 12.56 4.53 -4.29
CA SER A 266 13.34 5.71 -3.96
C SER A 266 13.28 6.07 -2.47
N VAL A 267 14.03 7.10 -2.08
CA VAL A 267 13.80 7.79 -0.81
C VAL A 267 12.38 8.36 -0.81
N PRO A 268 11.56 8.14 0.22
CA PRO A 268 10.18 8.62 0.25
C PRO A 268 10.12 10.16 0.31
N GLN A 269 9.18 10.73 -0.44
CA GLN A 269 8.76 12.12 -0.31
C GLN A 269 7.51 12.20 0.58
N VAL A 270 7.49 13.16 1.50
CA VAL A 270 6.29 13.47 2.29
C VAL A 270 5.32 14.27 1.43
N LEU A 271 4.07 13.81 1.35
CA LEU A 271 2.99 14.50 0.65
C LEU A 271 2.21 15.40 1.59
N PHE A 272 1.85 14.88 2.76
CA PHE A 272 1.05 15.57 3.77
C PHE A 272 1.62 15.29 5.15
N SER A 273 1.56 16.28 6.04
CA SER A 273 2.04 16.20 7.43
C SER A 273 1.03 16.88 8.34
N GLU A 274 0.45 16.14 9.27
CA GLU A 274 -0.54 16.67 10.21
C GLU A 274 -0.24 16.19 11.63
N ILE A 275 -0.58 16.98 12.64
CA ILE A 275 -0.46 16.57 14.04
C ILE A 275 -1.58 15.61 14.43
N ILE A 276 -1.43 14.86 15.53
CA ILE A 276 -2.41 13.84 15.96
C ILE A 276 -3.87 14.34 16.07
N SER A 277 -4.12 15.62 16.34
CA SER A 277 -5.49 16.15 16.40
C SER A 277 -6.17 16.27 15.03
N SER A 278 -5.39 16.31 13.95
CA SER A 278 -5.79 16.38 12.54
C SER A 278 -5.16 15.25 11.71
N LEU A 279 -4.79 14.14 12.36
CA LEU A 279 -3.95 13.08 11.76
C LEU A 279 -4.49 12.64 10.40
N VAL A 280 -3.59 12.35 9.46
CA VAL A 280 -3.91 11.84 8.13
C VAL A 280 -3.24 10.49 7.93
N GLU A 281 -4.01 9.49 7.50
CA GLU A 281 -3.48 8.15 7.29
C GLU A 281 -4.28 7.28 6.32
N ALA A 282 -3.72 6.11 6.00
CA ALA A 282 -4.32 5.09 5.16
C ALA A 282 -4.72 5.59 3.76
N PRO A 283 -3.73 5.99 2.93
CA PRO A 283 -4.01 6.41 1.57
C PRO A 283 -4.48 5.22 0.72
N THR A 284 -5.40 5.50 -0.20
CA THR A 284 -5.81 4.60 -1.28
C THR A 284 -5.97 5.39 -2.57
N LEU A 285 -5.74 4.77 -3.73
CA LEU A 285 -5.76 5.43 -5.03
C LEU A 285 -6.81 4.84 -5.95
N THR A 286 -7.40 5.69 -6.80
CA THR A 286 -8.06 5.20 -8.01
C THR A 286 -7.05 4.51 -8.93
N VAL A 287 -7.51 3.55 -9.74
CA VAL A 287 -6.64 2.79 -10.67
C VAL A 287 -5.89 3.69 -11.65
N ASP A 288 -6.48 4.79 -12.08
CA ASP A 288 -5.84 5.77 -12.96
C ASP A 288 -4.88 6.73 -12.22
N LYS A 289 -4.75 6.57 -10.89
CA LYS A 289 -3.91 7.37 -9.99
C LYS A 289 -4.29 8.85 -9.94
N THR A 290 -5.49 9.22 -10.39
CA THR A 290 -5.93 10.62 -10.46
C THR A 290 -6.47 11.14 -9.13
N ILE A 291 -6.94 10.26 -8.26
CA ILE A 291 -7.51 10.62 -6.96
C ILE A 291 -6.86 9.78 -5.88
N MET A 292 -6.46 10.44 -4.79
CA MET A 292 -6.15 9.80 -3.52
C MET A 292 -7.30 10.03 -2.54
N TYR A 293 -7.74 8.97 -1.88
CA TYR A 293 -8.55 9.02 -0.66
C TYR A 293 -7.69 8.66 0.54
N TYR A 294 -7.99 9.21 1.69
CA TYR A 294 -7.36 8.87 2.97
C TYR A 294 -8.33 9.27 4.08
N HIS A 295 -8.11 8.83 5.31
CA HIS A 295 -8.89 9.35 6.42
C HIS A 295 -8.15 10.44 7.17
N GLN A 296 -8.91 11.35 7.74
CA GLN A 296 -8.45 12.43 8.59
C GLN A 296 -9.21 12.41 9.91
N LYS A 297 -8.49 12.56 11.01
CA LYS A 297 -9.11 12.84 12.31
C LYS A 297 -9.57 14.28 12.38
N THR A 298 -10.78 14.48 12.88
CA THR A 298 -11.38 15.78 13.11
C THR A 298 -11.78 15.91 14.58
N THR A 299 -12.32 17.08 14.98
CA THR A 299 -12.77 17.27 16.37
C THR A 299 -13.90 16.28 16.72
N GLY A 300 -13.55 15.21 17.44
CA GLY A 300 -14.48 14.19 17.93
C GLY A 300 -14.99 13.20 16.89
N SER A 301 -14.35 13.09 15.72
CA SER A 301 -14.77 12.20 14.63
C SER A 301 -13.62 11.86 13.69
N HIS A 302 -13.78 10.83 12.85
CA HIS A 302 -12.89 10.50 11.73
C HIS A 302 -13.67 10.52 10.43
N LYS A 303 -13.09 11.12 9.39
CA LYS A 303 -13.73 11.31 8.09
C LYS A 303 -12.80 10.89 6.96
N ILE A 304 -13.38 10.59 5.81
CA ILE A 304 -12.63 10.36 4.58
C ILE A 304 -12.49 11.70 3.84
N MET A 305 -11.27 11.96 3.39
CA MET A 305 -10.89 13.10 2.57
C MET A 305 -10.36 12.60 1.24
N MET A 306 -10.36 13.46 0.23
CA MET A 306 -9.75 13.16 -1.06
C MET A 306 -8.96 14.34 -1.60
N ARG A 307 -8.03 14.05 -2.51
CA ARG A 307 -7.30 15.04 -3.31
C ARG A 307 -7.14 14.55 -4.73
N TYR A 308 -7.30 15.47 -5.69
CA TYR A 308 -6.90 15.22 -7.08
C TYR A 308 -5.38 15.32 -7.21
N ARG A 309 -4.79 14.40 -7.95
CA ARG A 309 -3.41 14.50 -8.41
C ARG A 309 -3.28 15.70 -9.34
N SER A 310 -2.28 16.53 -9.11
CA SER A 310 -1.96 17.64 -10.01
C SER A 310 -1.52 17.08 -11.36
N SER A 311 -1.96 17.72 -12.46
CA SER A 311 -1.38 17.43 -13.78
C SER A 311 0.12 17.69 -13.75
N LEU A 312 0.91 16.72 -14.21
CA LEU A 312 2.34 16.89 -14.45
C LEU A 312 2.60 17.90 -15.57
#